data_AF-A0A961NKE6-F1
#
_entry.id   AF-A0A961NKE6-F1
#
_cell.length_a   1.000
_cell.length_b   1.000
_cell.length_c   1.000
_cell.angle_alpha   90.00
_cell.angle_beta   90.00
_cell.angle_gamma   90.00
#
_symmetry.space_group_name_H-M   'P 1'
#
loop_
_entity.id
_entity.type
_entity.pdbx_description
1 polymer ?
#
loop_
_entity_poly.entity_id
_entity_poly.type
_entity_poly.pdbx_seq_one_letter_code
_entity_poly.pdbx_strand_id
1 'polypeptide(L)'
;MILLAFASMLCEEAPETPDYSIPTETRYISAPSGLRVRSAPDREAAVLGLIPFNAPVQVVARAPEELTIDGKTGNWVEVKWQNLRGWVFEGYLGLEPASRVEMQSTEIFPGRWLASSTCADGMSYIEIHADRTFDGQFFGGCDISGCICGTVGGSWVVDDDRICFSIKASETQVLTDSDRASCYTLYDSDMLKAGTENPFRENFGSEVVTELRRDADRSQ
;
A
#
# COMPACT_ATOMS: atom_id res chain seq x y z
N MET A 1 68.83 -4.47 -58.36
CA MET A 1 68.39 -5.05 -57.07
C MET A 1 67.71 -3.93 -56.29
N ILE A 2 66.43 -3.72 -56.57
CA ILE A 2 65.63 -2.63 -56.02
C ILE A 2 64.85 -3.23 -54.85
N LEU A 3 65.21 -2.82 -53.62
CA LEU A 3 64.42 -3.12 -52.42
C LEU A 3 63.12 -2.32 -52.48
N LEU A 4 62.00 -3.01 -52.65
CA LEU A 4 60.66 -2.47 -52.40
C LEU A 4 60.44 -2.49 -50.88
N ALA A 5 60.53 -1.32 -50.25
CA ALA A 5 60.11 -1.13 -48.87
C ALA A 5 58.57 -1.07 -48.83
N PHE A 6 57.96 -2.12 -48.30
CA PHE A 6 56.55 -2.12 -47.92
C PHE A 6 56.39 -1.22 -46.70
N ALA A 7 55.80 -0.04 -46.89
CA ALA A 7 55.34 0.79 -45.78
C ALA A 7 54.14 0.11 -45.12
N SER A 8 54.43 -0.64 -44.05
CA SER A 8 53.44 -1.16 -43.12
C SER A 8 52.76 0.01 -42.42
N MET A 9 51.62 0.44 -42.96
CA MET A 9 50.68 1.31 -42.27
C MET A 9 50.08 0.51 -41.11
N LEU A 10 50.73 0.59 -39.96
CA LEU A 10 50.17 0.13 -38.70
C LEU A 10 48.98 1.03 -38.40
N CYS A 11 47.78 0.51 -38.66
CA CYS A 11 46.57 1.08 -38.09
C CYS A 11 46.69 0.84 -36.57
N GLU A 12 46.85 1.92 -35.81
CA GLU A 12 46.82 1.83 -34.36
C GLU A 12 45.40 1.40 -33.97
N GLU A 13 45.24 0.16 -33.51
CA GLU A 13 43.98 -0.34 -32.98
C GLU A 13 43.57 0.55 -31.80
N ALA A 14 42.38 1.16 -31.91
CA ALA A 14 41.82 1.96 -30.83
C ALA A 14 41.73 1.09 -29.56
N PRO A 15 42.09 1.60 -28.38
CA PRO A 15 42.07 0.81 -27.16
C PRO A 15 40.65 0.31 -26.93
N GLU A 16 40.47 -1.01 -26.94
CA GLU A 16 39.18 -1.61 -26.66
C GLU A 16 38.79 -1.24 -25.22
N THR A 17 37.77 -0.41 -25.09
CA THR A 17 37.24 -0.02 -23.78
C THR A 17 36.68 -1.29 -23.12
N PRO A 18 37.08 -1.62 -21.88
CA PRO A 18 36.53 -2.78 -21.20
C PRO A 18 35.01 -2.63 -21.10
N ASP A 19 34.28 -3.57 -21.69
CA ASP A 19 32.82 -3.68 -21.57
C ASP A 19 32.49 -4.05 -20.13
N TYR A 20 32.40 -3.03 -19.27
CA TYR A 20 31.98 -3.17 -17.89
C TYR A 20 30.45 -3.23 -17.87
N SER A 21 29.90 -4.36 -18.26
CA SER A 21 28.48 -4.66 -18.05
C SER A 21 28.23 -4.79 -16.55
N ILE A 22 27.96 -3.67 -15.87
CA ILE A 22 27.37 -3.68 -14.53
C ILE A 22 26.11 -4.55 -14.62
N PRO A 23 25.98 -5.63 -13.83
CA PRO A 23 24.72 -6.35 -13.73
C PRO A 23 23.64 -5.34 -13.33
N THR A 24 22.73 -5.05 -14.26
CA THR A 24 21.61 -4.15 -13.99
C THR A 24 20.62 -4.91 -13.13
N GLU A 25 20.37 -4.37 -11.95
CA GLU A 25 19.49 -4.98 -10.98
C GLU A 25 18.04 -4.71 -11.39
N THR A 26 17.28 -5.77 -11.69
CA THR A 26 15.86 -5.65 -11.98
C THR A 26 15.07 -5.59 -10.67
N ARG A 27 14.20 -4.60 -10.55
CA ARG A 27 13.26 -4.40 -9.44
C ARG A 27 11.86 -4.15 -9.99
N TYR A 28 10.85 -4.17 -9.13
CA TYR A 28 9.44 -4.00 -9.53
C TYR A 28 8.79 -2.85 -8.77
N ILE A 29 7.98 -2.03 -9.43
CA ILE A 29 7.23 -0.97 -8.74
C ILE A 29 6.21 -1.61 -7.78
N SER A 30 6.34 -1.35 -6.48
CA SER A 30 5.44 -1.90 -5.45
C SER A 30 4.33 -0.93 -5.02
N ALA A 31 4.43 0.35 -5.39
CA ALA A 31 3.38 1.34 -5.14
C ALA A 31 2.11 1.04 -5.97
N PRO A 32 0.93 0.81 -5.34
CA PRO A 32 -0.30 0.45 -6.06
C PRO A 32 -0.75 1.49 -7.10
N SER A 33 -0.56 2.77 -6.81
CA SER A 33 -0.88 3.89 -7.71
C SER A 33 0.18 4.12 -8.81
N GLY A 34 1.21 3.27 -8.87
CA GLY A 34 2.42 3.52 -9.65
C GLY A 34 3.38 4.48 -8.96
N LEU A 35 4.57 4.65 -9.53
CA LEU A 35 5.66 5.42 -8.93
C LEU A 35 6.10 6.56 -9.84
N ARG A 36 6.11 7.78 -9.30
CA ARG A 36 6.54 8.98 -10.01
C ARG A 36 8.06 8.95 -10.19
N VAL A 37 8.50 9.12 -11.44
CA VAL A 37 9.92 9.27 -11.80
C VAL A 37 10.25 10.75 -11.83
N ARG A 38 11.36 11.12 -11.20
CA ARG A 38 11.78 12.52 -11.04
C ARG A 38 13.08 12.80 -11.76
N SER A 39 13.31 14.07 -12.05
CA SER A 39 14.53 14.54 -12.74
C SER A 39 15.78 14.47 -11.88
N ALA A 40 15.66 14.41 -10.56
CA ALA A 40 16.75 14.37 -9.59
C ALA A 40 16.32 13.55 -8.34
N PRO A 41 17.28 13.09 -7.51
CA PRO A 41 17.01 12.33 -6.28
C PRO A 41 16.44 13.21 -5.16
N ASP A 42 15.30 13.84 -5.41
CA ASP A 42 14.68 14.83 -4.54
C ASP A 42 13.15 14.77 -4.69
N ARG A 43 12.40 14.90 -3.57
CA ARG A 43 10.94 14.90 -3.55
C ARG A 43 10.32 16.11 -4.27
N GLU A 44 11.05 17.21 -4.38
CA GLU A 44 10.58 18.44 -5.02
C GLU A 44 11.04 18.55 -6.49
N ALA A 45 11.89 17.62 -6.95
CA ALA A 45 12.34 17.59 -8.33
C ALA A 45 11.17 17.35 -9.32
N ALA A 46 11.31 17.89 -10.53
CA ALA A 46 10.30 17.80 -11.56
C ALA A 46 9.93 16.35 -11.87
N VAL A 47 8.63 16.07 -11.98
CA VAL A 47 8.11 14.74 -12.34
C VAL A 47 8.23 14.56 -13.85
N LEU A 48 9.00 13.55 -14.26
CA LEU A 48 9.21 13.18 -15.66
C LEU A 48 8.14 12.22 -16.18
N GLY A 49 7.51 11.45 -15.28
CA GLY A 49 6.47 10.50 -15.64
C GLY A 49 6.03 9.63 -14.46
N LEU A 50 5.19 8.65 -14.76
CA LEU A 50 4.68 7.65 -13.83
C LEU A 50 4.96 6.25 -14.39
N ILE A 51 5.63 5.40 -13.61
CA ILE A 51 5.80 3.99 -13.96
C ILE A 51 4.69 3.19 -13.26
N PRO A 52 3.91 2.36 -13.97
CA PRO A 52 2.82 1.59 -13.38
C PRO A 52 3.28 0.59 -12.32
N PHE A 53 2.36 0.24 -11.41
CA PHE A 53 2.53 -0.88 -10.48
C PHE A 53 2.97 -2.17 -11.18
N ASN A 54 3.82 -2.96 -10.53
CA ASN A 54 4.43 -4.19 -11.02
C ASN A 54 5.27 -4.07 -12.29
N ALA A 55 5.49 -2.86 -12.81
CA ALA A 55 6.40 -2.69 -13.92
C ALA A 55 7.83 -3.07 -13.49
N PRO A 56 8.53 -3.94 -14.24
CA PRO A 56 9.94 -4.22 -14.01
C PRO A 56 10.78 -3.02 -14.44
N VAL A 57 11.66 -2.54 -13.59
CA VAL A 57 12.58 -1.43 -13.83
C VAL A 57 14.01 -1.89 -13.65
N GLN A 58 14.93 -1.33 -14.43
CA GLN A 58 16.37 -1.56 -14.25
C GLN A 58 16.95 -0.46 -13.37
N VAL A 59 17.52 -0.81 -12.22
CA VAL A 59 18.29 0.13 -11.39
C VAL A 59 19.66 0.31 -12.02
N VAL A 60 19.99 1.56 -12.37
CA VAL A 60 21.24 1.91 -13.07
C VAL A 60 22.19 2.76 -12.23
N ALA A 61 21.68 3.43 -11.18
CA ALA A 61 22.49 4.13 -10.20
C ALA A 61 21.76 4.25 -8.86
N ARG A 62 22.51 4.49 -7.77
CA ARG A 62 21.98 4.81 -6.45
C ARG A 62 22.62 6.09 -5.92
N ALA A 63 21.82 6.96 -5.32
CA ALA A 63 22.32 8.08 -4.54
C ALA A 63 22.88 7.56 -3.21
N PRO A 64 23.95 8.16 -2.65
CA PRO A 64 24.59 7.65 -1.45
C PRO A 64 23.80 7.91 -0.16
N GLU A 65 22.87 8.86 -0.19
CA GLU A 65 22.09 9.26 0.98
C GLU A 65 20.87 8.35 1.15
N GLU A 66 20.75 7.75 2.33
CA GLU A 66 19.56 7.02 2.75
C GLU A 66 18.61 7.98 3.47
N LEU A 67 17.34 7.92 3.12
CA LEU A 67 16.30 8.80 3.62
C LEU A 67 15.12 7.98 4.11
N THR A 68 14.27 8.58 4.93
CA THR A 68 12.95 8.03 5.25
C THR A 68 11.88 8.92 4.63
N ILE A 69 11.07 8.34 3.74
CA ILE A 69 9.98 9.02 3.04
C ILE A 69 8.71 8.21 3.26
N ASP A 70 7.68 8.85 3.80
CA ASP A 70 6.36 8.24 4.06
C ASP A 70 6.46 6.91 4.85
N GLY A 71 7.33 6.89 5.87
CA GLY A 71 7.55 5.73 6.75
C GLY A 71 8.43 4.63 6.15
N LYS A 72 8.97 4.80 4.95
CA LYS A 72 9.85 3.84 4.26
C LYS A 72 11.28 4.36 4.22
N THR A 73 12.25 3.53 4.59
CA THR A 73 13.67 3.86 4.53
C THR A 73 14.31 3.31 3.26
N GLY A 74 15.15 4.10 2.60
CA GLY A 74 15.88 3.67 1.42
C GLY A 74 16.61 4.82 0.72
N ASN A 75 17.27 4.51 -0.40
CA ASN A 75 17.96 5.51 -1.21
C ASN A 75 17.08 5.99 -2.37
N TRP A 76 17.43 7.13 -2.94
CA TRP A 76 17.03 7.42 -4.31
C TRP A 76 17.84 6.58 -5.28
N VAL A 77 17.17 6.02 -6.27
CA VAL A 77 17.79 5.20 -7.30
C VAL A 77 17.36 5.69 -8.67
N GLU A 78 18.33 5.76 -9.58
CA GLU A 78 18.04 6.05 -10.98
C GLU A 78 17.61 4.74 -11.65
N VAL A 79 16.46 4.79 -12.31
CA VAL A 79 15.87 3.65 -13.00
C VAL A 79 15.71 3.91 -14.49
N LYS A 80 15.76 2.84 -15.27
CA LYS A 80 15.39 2.82 -16.68
C LYS A 80 14.16 1.94 -16.89
N TRP A 81 13.15 2.50 -17.55
CA TRP A 81 11.93 1.79 -17.94
C TRP A 81 11.45 2.29 -19.30
N GLN A 82 11.44 1.41 -20.31
CA GLN A 82 11.16 1.78 -21.69
C GLN A 82 12.04 2.99 -22.13
N ASN A 83 11.42 4.09 -22.55
CA ASN A 83 12.09 5.34 -22.95
C ASN A 83 12.26 6.33 -21.79
N LEU A 84 11.83 5.98 -20.58
CA LEU A 84 11.90 6.82 -19.39
C LEU A 84 13.13 6.45 -18.56
N ARG A 85 13.89 7.48 -18.18
CA ARG A 85 15.04 7.38 -17.27
C ARG A 85 14.97 8.52 -16.26
N GLY A 86 15.16 8.20 -14.98
CA GLY A 86 15.16 9.19 -13.91
C GLY A 86 15.11 8.53 -12.53
N TRP A 87 14.86 9.34 -11.51
CA TRP A 87 15.01 8.94 -10.11
C TRP A 87 13.68 8.52 -9.47
N VAL A 88 13.71 7.42 -8.73
CA VAL A 88 12.62 6.95 -7.89
C VAL A 88 13.16 6.61 -6.49
N PHE A 89 12.29 6.54 -5.49
CA PHE A 89 12.69 6.16 -4.15
C PHE A 89 12.61 4.64 -3.97
N GLU A 90 13.70 4.00 -3.56
CA GLU A 90 13.84 2.53 -3.50
C GLU A 90 12.86 1.88 -2.52
N GLY A 91 12.37 2.59 -1.50
CA GLY A 91 11.35 2.08 -0.58
C GLY A 91 10.02 1.68 -1.26
N TYR A 92 9.82 2.06 -2.52
CA TYR A 92 8.68 1.68 -3.37
C TYR A 92 9.05 0.68 -4.48
N LEU A 93 10.17 -0.02 -4.33
CA LEU A 93 10.60 -1.09 -5.20
C LEU A 93 10.56 -2.44 -4.48
N GLY A 94 10.20 -3.51 -5.20
CA GLY A 94 10.23 -4.89 -4.75
C GLY A 94 11.25 -5.73 -5.53
N LEU A 95 11.72 -6.81 -4.92
CA LEU A 95 12.61 -7.78 -5.57
C LEU A 95 11.89 -8.60 -6.64
N GLU A 96 10.61 -8.85 -6.44
CA GLU A 96 9.73 -9.64 -7.30
C GLU A 96 8.46 -8.83 -7.63
N PRO A 97 7.74 -9.14 -8.72
CA PRO A 97 6.45 -8.52 -8.97
C PRO A 97 5.49 -8.90 -7.83
N ALA A 98 4.79 -7.92 -7.28
CA ALA A 98 3.78 -8.20 -6.27
C ALA A 98 2.64 -9.04 -6.90
N SER A 99 2.24 -10.13 -6.25
CA SER A 99 1.11 -10.93 -6.74
C SER A 99 -0.18 -10.09 -6.62
N ARG A 100 -1.05 -10.13 -7.64
CA ARG A 100 -2.25 -9.26 -7.70
C ARG A 100 -3.42 -9.72 -6.79
N VAL A 101 -3.24 -10.79 -6.00
CA VAL A 101 -4.29 -11.40 -5.15
C VAL A 101 -3.82 -11.65 -3.70
N GLU A 102 -2.56 -12.04 -3.49
CA GLU A 102 -2.03 -12.41 -2.17
C GLU A 102 -0.99 -11.38 -1.70
N MET A 103 -1.29 -10.66 -0.62
CA MET A 103 -0.36 -10.47 0.52
C MET A 103 -0.89 -9.45 1.53
N GLN A 104 -1.88 -8.61 1.19
CA GLN A 104 -2.35 -7.60 2.14
C GLN A 104 -3.84 -7.64 2.50
N SER A 105 -4.73 -8.20 1.68
CA SER A 105 -6.18 -8.11 1.99
C SER A 105 -6.77 -9.30 2.77
N THR A 106 -6.26 -10.52 2.61
CA THR A 106 -6.88 -11.73 3.20
C THR A 106 -6.18 -12.29 4.43
N GLU A 107 -4.97 -11.84 4.77
CA GLU A 107 -4.31 -12.20 6.05
C GLU A 107 -4.29 -11.06 7.06
N ILE A 108 -4.22 -9.81 6.59
CA ILE A 108 -4.07 -8.67 7.50
C ILE A 108 -5.41 -8.32 8.13
N PHE A 109 -6.49 -8.19 7.37
CA PHE A 109 -7.74 -7.73 7.96
C PHE A 109 -8.46 -8.78 8.81
N PRO A 110 -8.50 -10.08 8.44
CA PRO A 110 -9.20 -11.05 9.26
C PRO A 110 -8.75 -11.11 10.73
N GLY A 111 -9.71 -11.44 11.58
CA GLY A 111 -9.58 -11.43 13.03
C GLY A 111 -10.39 -10.33 13.70
N ARG A 112 -10.26 -10.27 15.03
CA ARG A 112 -11.01 -9.35 15.89
C ARG A 112 -10.31 -8.01 16.07
N TRP A 113 -11.09 -6.95 15.99
CA TRP A 113 -10.66 -5.58 16.16
C TRP A 113 -11.56 -4.86 17.16
N LEU A 114 -10.95 -4.24 18.17
CA LEU A 114 -11.61 -3.67 19.32
C LEU A 114 -11.74 -2.15 19.18
N ALA A 115 -12.93 -1.63 19.42
CA ALA A 115 -13.18 -0.20 19.59
C ALA A 115 -12.95 0.20 21.06
N SER A 116 -13.01 1.51 21.34
CA SER A 116 -12.72 2.05 22.68
C SER A 116 -13.86 1.87 23.69
N SER A 117 -15.09 1.71 23.24
CA SER A 117 -16.26 1.58 24.13
C SER A 117 -16.47 0.14 24.61
N THR A 118 -17.17 -0.01 25.72
CA THR A 118 -17.49 -1.32 26.31
C THR A 118 -18.98 -1.62 26.28
N CYS A 119 -19.28 -2.85 25.94
CA CYS A 119 -20.54 -3.53 26.19
C CYS A 119 -20.48 -4.34 27.50
N ALA A 120 -21.64 -4.81 27.97
CA ALA A 120 -21.71 -5.62 29.19
C ALA A 120 -20.87 -6.91 29.11
N ASP A 121 -20.72 -7.45 27.89
CA ASP A 121 -20.03 -8.72 27.61
C ASP A 121 -18.59 -8.53 27.08
N GLY A 122 -18.06 -7.31 27.10
CA GLY A 122 -16.68 -7.01 26.65
C GLY A 122 -16.58 -5.72 25.85
N MET A 123 -15.40 -5.45 25.28
CA MET A 123 -15.22 -4.28 24.40
C MET A 123 -16.05 -4.42 23.13
N SER A 124 -16.55 -3.28 22.63
CA SER A 124 -17.08 -3.17 21.28
C SER A 124 -16.04 -3.65 20.27
N TYR A 125 -16.49 -4.29 19.19
CA TYR A 125 -15.59 -4.92 18.24
C TYR A 125 -16.21 -5.13 16.86
N ILE A 126 -15.32 -5.40 15.90
CA ILE A 126 -15.61 -6.04 14.61
C ILE A 126 -14.77 -7.30 14.50
N GLU A 127 -15.40 -8.41 14.11
CA GLU A 127 -14.75 -9.64 13.66
C GLU A 127 -14.78 -9.69 12.14
N ILE A 128 -13.60 -9.73 11.52
CA ILE A 128 -13.44 -9.76 10.06
C ILE A 128 -13.16 -11.19 9.64
N HIS A 129 -13.99 -11.74 8.77
CA HIS A 129 -13.84 -13.11 8.29
C HIS A 129 -13.14 -13.16 6.93
N ALA A 130 -12.33 -14.20 6.73
CA ALA A 130 -11.62 -14.43 5.46
C ALA A 130 -12.57 -14.65 4.27
N ASP A 131 -13.83 -15.01 4.52
CA ASP A 131 -14.88 -15.25 3.51
C ASP A 131 -15.58 -13.98 3.01
N ARG A 132 -14.99 -12.79 3.29
CA ARG A 132 -15.53 -11.46 2.91
C ARG A 132 -16.77 -11.02 3.67
N THR A 133 -17.08 -11.68 4.78
CA THR A 133 -18.10 -11.21 5.73
C THR A 133 -17.48 -10.60 6.98
N PHE A 134 -18.28 -9.86 7.72
CA PHE A 134 -17.92 -9.41 9.06
C PHE A 134 -19.16 -9.39 9.95
N ASP A 135 -18.93 -9.51 11.24
CA ASP A 135 -19.92 -9.20 12.27
C ASP A 135 -19.26 -8.40 13.40
N GLY A 136 -20.05 -7.90 14.33
CA GLY A 136 -19.52 -7.10 15.42
C GLY A 136 -20.60 -6.65 16.39
N GLN A 137 -20.14 -6.00 17.45
CA GLN A 137 -20.98 -5.41 18.46
C GLN A 137 -20.44 -4.02 18.80
N PHE A 138 -21.33 -3.03 18.81
CA PHE A 138 -20.99 -1.67 19.17
C PHE A 138 -21.84 -1.19 20.34
N PHE A 139 -21.25 -0.34 21.17
CA PHE A 139 -21.92 0.25 22.31
C PHE A 139 -23.00 1.21 21.81
N GLY A 140 -24.24 0.93 22.14
CA GLY A 140 -25.40 1.68 21.68
C GLY A 140 -25.76 2.89 22.54
N GLY A 141 -25.16 3.04 23.73
CA GLY A 141 -25.45 4.11 24.69
C GLY A 141 -26.07 3.62 26.00
N CYS A 142 -26.06 4.47 27.04
CA CYS A 142 -26.73 4.23 28.31
C CYS A 142 -27.70 5.35 28.65
N ASP A 143 -28.88 5.00 29.17
CA ASP A 143 -29.81 5.93 29.77
C ASP A 143 -30.32 5.39 31.13
N ILE A 144 -31.38 6.00 31.67
CA ILE A 144 -31.99 5.60 32.95
C ILE A 144 -32.55 4.17 32.95
N SER A 145 -32.77 3.59 31.77
CA SER A 145 -33.30 2.24 31.57
C SER A 145 -32.19 1.19 31.42
N GLY A 146 -30.93 1.64 31.34
CA GLY A 146 -29.76 0.79 31.20
C GLY A 146 -28.95 1.08 29.94
N CYS A 147 -27.98 0.21 29.69
CA CYS A 147 -27.09 0.30 28.54
C CYS A 147 -27.50 -0.69 27.45
N ILE A 148 -27.40 -0.29 26.20
CA ILE A 148 -27.70 -1.13 25.04
C ILE A 148 -26.45 -1.36 24.20
N CYS A 149 -26.41 -2.51 23.52
CA CYS A 149 -25.39 -2.83 22.53
C CYS A 149 -26.06 -3.32 21.25
N GLY A 150 -25.65 -2.75 20.12
CA GLY A 150 -26.15 -3.12 18.80
C GLY A 150 -25.23 -4.11 18.12
N THR A 151 -25.80 -5.07 17.40
CA THR A 151 -25.03 -5.94 16.50
C THR A 151 -24.92 -5.31 15.13
N VAL A 152 -23.77 -5.47 14.48
CA VAL A 152 -23.53 -5.04 13.10
C VAL A 152 -23.01 -6.22 12.30
N GLY A 153 -23.26 -6.22 11.00
CA GLY A 153 -22.67 -7.21 10.10
C GLY A 153 -22.97 -6.92 8.64
N GLY A 154 -22.19 -7.57 7.79
CA GLY A 154 -22.31 -7.38 6.35
C GLY A 154 -21.13 -7.95 5.61
N SER A 155 -20.74 -7.26 4.54
CA SER A 155 -19.63 -7.64 3.68
C SER A 155 -18.55 -6.57 3.68
N TRP A 156 -17.32 -6.96 3.39
CA TRP A 156 -16.22 -6.02 3.24
C TRP A 156 -15.45 -6.24 1.94
N VAL A 157 -14.92 -5.15 1.41
CA VAL A 157 -14.04 -5.13 0.24
C VAL A 157 -12.78 -4.32 0.58
N VAL A 158 -11.74 -4.50 -0.22
CA VAL A 158 -10.58 -3.61 -0.19
C VAL A 158 -10.65 -2.70 -1.40
N ASP A 159 -10.52 -1.41 -1.15
CA ASP A 159 -10.50 -0.35 -2.14
C ASP A 159 -9.25 0.51 -1.90
N ASP A 160 -8.34 0.52 -2.88
CA ASP A 160 -6.96 1.02 -2.74
C ASP A 160 -6.23 0.42 -1.52
N ASP A 161 -5.97 1.22 -0.48
CA ASP A 161 -5.30 0.86 0.77
C ASP A 161 -6.27 0.78 1.97
N ARG A 162 -7.58 0.79 1.69
CA ARG A 162 -8.64 0.85 2.70
C ARG A 162 -9.44 -0.44 2.74
N ILE A 163 -9.81 -0.87 3.93
CA ILE A 163 -10.91 -1.83 4.10
C ILE A 163 -12.22 -1.07 4.23
N CYS A 164 -13.22 -1.46 3.44
CA CYS A 164 -14.51 -0.79 3.36
C CYS A 164 -15.64 -1.77 3.69
N PHE A 165 -16.38 -1.47 4.76
CA PHE A 165 -17.46 -2.30 5.30
C PHE A 165 -18.83 -1.83 4.83
N SER A 166 -19.59 -2.71 4.19
CA SER A 166 -20.97 -2.46 3.78
C SER A 166 -21.93 -3.20 4.72
N ILE A 167 -22.77 -2.44 5.42
CA ILE A 167 -23.80 -3.00 6.31
C ILE A 167 -24.97 -3.47 5.45
N LYS A 168 -25.50 -4.68 5.71
CA LYS A 168 -26.75 -5.13 5.09
C LYS A 168 -27.88 -4.21 5.53
N ALA A 169 -28.47 -3.43 4.60
CA ALA A 169 -29.74 -2.78 4.88
C ALA A 169 -30.85 -3.82 4.98
N SER A 170 -31.92 -3.48 5.70
CA SER A 170 -33.15 -4.28 5.66
C SER A 170 -33.62 -4.47 4.22
N GLU A 171 -34.23 -5.63 3.94
CA GLU A 171 -34.61 -6.14 2.60
C GLU A 171 -35.43 -5.18 1.72
N THR A 172 -35.91 -4.05 2.27
CA THR A 172 -36.77 -3.06 1.62
C THR A 172 -36.05 -1.84 1.03
N GLN A 173 -34.72 -1.70 1.14
CA GLN A 173 -34.01 -0.51 0.65
C GLN A 173 -32.98 -0.87 -0.43
N VAL A 174 -33.21 -0.40 -1.66
CA VAL A 174 -32.24 -0.50 -2.77
C VAL A 174 -31.10 0.49 -2.48
N LEU A 175 -29.88 -0.02 -2.33
CA LEU A 175 -28.67 0.77 -2.08
C LEU A 175 -27.80 0.78 -3.34
N THR A 176 -27.25 1.95 -3.67
CA THR A 176 -26.25 2.15 -4.73
C THR A 176 -24.83 1.92 -4.20
N ASP A 177 -23.95 1.42 -5.08
CA ASP A 177 -22.65 0.82 -4.72
C ASP A 177 -21.60 1.78 -4.12
N SER A 178 -21.83 3.11 -4.11
CA SER A 178 -20.92 4.10 -3.53
C SER A 178 -21.31 4.61 -2.14
N ASP A 179 -22.52 4.29 -1.66
CA ASP A 179 -23.17 5.18 -0.68
C ASP A 179 -23.26 4.68 0.76
N ARG A 180 -22.72 3.52 1.14
CA ARG A 180 -22.88 3.00 2.53
C ARG A 180 -21.68 2.25 3.11
N ALA A 181 -20.48 2.43 2.54
CA ALA A 181 -19.29 1.80 3.09
C ALA A 181 -18.66 2.65 4.22
N SER A 182 -18.37 2.04 5.36
CA SER A 182 -17.47 2.60 6.38
C SER A 182 -16.06 2.15 6.07
N CYS A 183 -15.15 3.06 5.70
CA CYS A 183 -13.79 2.71 5.28
C CYS A 183 -12.74 3.04 6.35
N TYR A 184 -11.73 2.19 6.48
CA TYR A 184 -10.60 2.33 7.40
C TYR A 184 -9.26 2.08 6.69
N THR A 185 -8.23 2.81 7.07
CA THR A 185 -6.84 2.60 6.63
C THR A 185 -6.06 1.97 7.78
N LEU A 186 -5.21 0.99 7.47
CA LEU A 186 -4.32 0.40 8.45
C LEU A 186 -3.09 1.30 8.67
N TYR A 187 -2.85 1.70 9.91
CA TYR A 187 -1.69 2.48 10.33
C TYR A 187 -1.13 1.94 11.65
N ASP A 188 0.15 1.57 11.68
CA ASP A 188 0.84 1.07 12.87
C ASP A 188 0.08 -0.04 13.64
N SER A 189 -0.47 -1.00 12.89
CA SER A 189 -1.29 -2.12 13.39
C SER A 189 -2.72 -1.80 13.84
N ASP A 190 -3.14 -0.53 13.76
CA ASP A 190 -4.51 -0.09 14.07
C ASP A 190 -5.26 0.33 12.80
N MET A 191 -6.56 0.06 12.76
CA MET A 191 -7.44 0.54 11.69
C MET A 191 -8.02 1.90 12.07
N LEU A 192 -7.62 2.93 11.33
CA LEU A 192 -8.06 4.31 11.52
C LEU A 192 -9.15 4.67 10.51
N LYS A 193 -10.22 5.33 10.95
CA LYS A 193 -11.33 5.72 10.07
C LYS A 193 -10.80 6.60 8.93
N ALA A 194 -11.04 6.15 7.71
CA ALA A 194 -10.70 6.88 6.49
C ALA A 194 -11.93 7.65 6.01
N GLY A 195 -11.81 8.97 5.83
CA GLY A 195 -12.90 9.83 5.36
C GLY A 195 -14.05 10.00 6.36
N THR A 196 -15.05 10.78 5.98
CA THR A 196 -16.22 11.12 6.83
C THR A 196 -17.48 10.36 6.46
N GLU A 197 -17.43 9.61 5.38
CA GLU A 197 -18.53 8.81 4.86
C GLU A 197 -18.87 7.65 5.80
N ASN A 198 -20.17 7.53 6.08
CA ASN A 198 -20.86 6.43 6.76
C ASN A 198 -20.07 5.74 7.88
N PRO A 199 -19.53 6.47 8.87
CA PRO A 199 -18.78 5.86 9.95
C PRO A 199 -19.63 4.88 10.74
N PHE A 200 -18.98 3.85 11.28
CA PHE A 200 -19.56 3.17 12.44
C PHE A 200 -19.68 4.16 13.58
N ARG A 201 -20.81 4.08 14.29
CA ARG A 201 -21.12 5.01 15.37
C ARG A 201 -21.52 4.28 16.64
N GLU A 202 -21.13 4.86 17.76
CA GLU A 202 -21.45 4.41 19.11
C GLU A 202 -22.20 5.49 19.87
N ASN A 203 -22.66 5.13 21.08
CA ASN A 203 -23.28 6.04 22.03
C ASN A 203 -24.45 6.82 21.41
N PHE A 204 -25.54 6.12 21.10
CA PHE A 204 -26.72 6.67 20.42
C PHE A 204 -26.41 7.37 19.09
N GLY A 205 -25.31 6.98 18.43
CA GLY A 205 -24.89 7.54 17.15
C GLY A 205 -24.06 8.82 17.26
N SER A 206 -23.81 9.36 18.46
CA SER A 206 -23.07 10.62 18.62
C SER A 206 -21.57 10.44 18.43
N GLU A 207 -21.03 9.25 18.69
CA GLU A 207 -19.60 8.98 18.64
C GLU A 207 -19.24 8.22 17.38
N VAL A 208 -18.13 8.59 16.74
CA VAL A 208 -17.59 7.86 15.58
C VAL A 208 -16.56 6.86 16.09
N VAL A 209 -16.62 5.63 15.60
CA VAL A 209 -15.56 4.66 15.80
C VAL A 209 -14.38 5.05 14.90
N THR A 210 -13.46 5.83 15.45
CA THR A 210 -12.31 6.38 14.71
C THR A 210 -11.12 5.42 14.65
N GLU A 211 -11.02 4.49 15.58
CA GLU A 211 -9.88 3.59 15.75
C GLU A 211 -10.38 2.20 16.15
N LEU A 212 -9.79 1.19 15.54
CA LEU A 212 -10.06 -0.22 15.78
C LEU A 212 -8.71 -0.91 15.97
N ARG A 213 -8.45 -1.44 17.17
CA ARG A 213 -7.18 -2.05 17.54
C ARG A 213 -7.24 -3.55 17.41
N ARG A 214 -6.16 -4.19 16.95
CA ARG A 214 -6.14 -5.66 16.88
C ARG A 214 -6.26 -6.28 18.27
N ASP A 215 -7.14 -7.27 18.40
CA ASP A 215 -7.21 -8.12 19.60
C ASP A 215 -6.03 -9.09 19.62
N ALA A 216 -4.98 -8.75 20.37
CA ALA A 216 -3.74 -9.52 20.45
C ALA A 216 -3.91 -10.89 21.15
N ASP A 217 -4.99 -11.10 21.91
CA ASP A 217 -5.23 -12.33 22.66
C ASP A 217 -5.90 -13.44 21.81
N ARG A 218 -6.22 -13.16 20.54
CA ARG A 218 -6.93 -14.08 19.63
C ARG A 218 -6.31 -14.26 18.24
N SER A 219 -5.13 -13.71 17.97
CA SER A 219 -4.41 -13.99 16.71
C SER A 219 -3.87 -15.42 16.73
N GLN A 220 -4.54 -16.32 15.99
CA GLN A 220 -4.06 -17.67 15.69
C GLN A 220 -2.98 -17.64 14.60
#